data_AF-A0A9J5YF65-F1
#
_entry.id   AF-A0A9J5YF65-F1
#
_cell.length_a   1.000
_cell.length_b   1.000
_cell.length_c   1.000
_cell.angle_alpha   90.00
_cell.angle_beta   90.00
_cell.angle_gamma   90.00
#
_symmetry.space_group_name_H-M   'P 1'
#
loop_
_entity.id
_entity.type
_entity.pdbx_description
1 polymer ?
#
loop_
_entity_poly.entity_id
_entity_poly.type
_entity_poly.pdbx_seq_one_letter_code
_entity_poly.pdbx_strand_id
1 'polypeptide(L)'
;MNCYSLLEHTLQNILHSINPLEEDWSMRFQLIHELRAVVESIEILRGATVEPFGSFVSNLFTRWGDLDISIELPNGSHISAAGKKYKLSLLGDVLKALRAKGGCRKLQFITNARVPILKFQCNYNISCDISINNLSGQMKSKILYWINMIDGRFRDMVLLVKEWAKAHNINDSKTGTLNSYSLSLLVVFHFQTCVPAILPPLKEIYPGSMVDDLTGTYNDCLLLFEYADPSFCVKFTVLLLGRELFTSDNYIVVLCPRKSGGICLWNFPFSKG
;
A
#
# COMPACT_ATOMS: atom_id res chain seq x y z
N MET A 1 -23.38 27.49 -13.32
CA MET A 1 -22.52 26.73 -12.38
C MET A 1 -21.10 26.73 -12.93
N ASN A 2 -20.12 27.11 -12.12
CA ASN A 2 -18.71 27.17 -12.52
C ASN A 2 -18.15 25.73 -12.59
N CYS A 3 -17.41 25.34 -13.64
CA CYS A 3 -16.83 23.99 -13.75
C CYS A 3 -15.98 23.60 -12.53
N TYR A 4 -15.30 24.56 -11.90
CA TYR A 4 -14.55 24.34 -10.66
C TYR A 4 -15.45 23.88 -9.50
N SER A 5 -16.64 24.47 -9.36
CA SER A 5 -17.60 24.08 -8.31
C SER A 5 -18.19 22.68 -8.53
N LEU A 6 -18.35 22.26 -9.79
CA LEU A 6 -18.85 20.92 -10.11
C LEU A 6 -17.79 19.85 -9.85
N LEU A 7 -16.54 20.10 -10.24
CA LEU A 7 -15.42 19.19 -9.98
C LEU A 7 -15.22 18.99 -8.49
N GLU A 8 -15.14 20.09 -7.72
CA GLU A 8 -14.96 20.03 -6.27
C GLU A 8 -16.09 19.24 -5.59
N HIS A 9 -17.34 19.53 -5.94
CA HIS A 9 -18.49 18.77 -5.43
C HIS A 9 -18.44 17.29 -5.80
N THR A 10 -17.99 16.95 -7.02
CA THR A 10 -17.84 15.56 -7.47
C THR A 10 -16.77 14.84 -6.66
N LEU A 11 -15.60 15.46 -6.46
CA LEU A 11 -14.52 14.89 -5.65
C LEU A 11 -14.96 14.67 -4.21
N GLN A 12 -15.69 15.63 -3.62
CA GLN A 12 -16.23 15.49 -2.27
C GLN A 12 -17.24 14.35 -2.15
N ASN A 13 -18.12 14.18 -3.15
CA ASN A 13 -19.06 13.04 -3.18
C ASN A 13 -18.34 11.69 -3.25
N ILE A 14 -17.27 11.60 -4.04
CA ILE A 14 -16.44 10.40 -4.13
C ILE A 14 -15.78 10.14 -2.78
N LEU A 15 -15.12 11.15 -2.20
CA LEU A 15 -14.47 11.05 -0.90
C LEU A 15 -15.45 10.61 0.20
N HIS A 16 -16.64 11.20 0.25
CA HIS A 16 -17.69 10.80 1.19
C HIS A 16 -18.09 9.33 1.04
N SER A 17 -18.14 8.83 -0.20
CA SER A 17 -18.50 7.44 -0.49
C SER A 17 -17.41 6.44 -0.11
N ILE A 18 -16.14 6.83 -0.27
CA ILE A 18 -14.99 5.92 -0.13
C ILE A 18 -14.32 6.01 1.24
N ASN A 19 -14.57 7.07 2.00
CA ASN A 19 -14.00 7.25 3.34
C ASN A 19 -14.56 6.22 4.34
N PRO A 20 -13.70 5.62 5.17
CA PRO A 20 -14.12 4.67 6.20
C PRO A 20 -15.07 5.34 7.21
N LEU A 21 -16.15 4.64 7.54
CA LEU A 21 -17.04 5.00 8.64
C LEU A 21 -16.54 4.42 9.96
N GLU A 22 -17.10 4.84 11.09
CA GLU A 22 -16.73 4.33 12.43
C GLU A 22 -16.89 2.81 12.54
N GLU A 23 -17.89 2.24 11.87
CA GLU A 23 -18.10 0.79 11.81
C GLU A 23 -16.97 0.09 11.05
N ASP A 24 -16.45 0.71 9.98
CA ASP A 24 -15.34 0.16 9.19
C ASP A 24 -14.06 0.04 10.03
N TRP A 25 -13.83 0.99 10.94
CA TRP A 25 -12.75 0.91 11.93
C TRP A 25 -13.02 -0.15 12.98
N SER A 26 -14.22 -0.14 13.56
CA SER A 26 -14.62 -1.04 14.64
C SER A 26 -14.52 -2.51 14.21
N MET A 27 -14.98 -2.84 13.00
CA MET A 27 -14.86 -4.19 12.43
C MET A 27 -13.41 -4.63 12.25
N ARG A 28 -12.50 -3.73 11.84
CA ARG A 28 -11.06 -4.04 11.71
C ARG A 28 -10.41 -4.26 13.07
N PHE A 29 -10.74 -3.45 14.08
CA PHE A 29 -10.25 -3.66 15.44
C PHE A 29 -10.73 -5.00 16.03
N GLN A 30 -12.00 -5.34 15.85
CA GLN A 30 -12.55 -6.63 16.26
C GLN A 30 -11.82 -7.78 15.55
N LEU A 31 -11.60 -7.67 14.24
CA LEU A 31 -10.89 -8.69 13.48
C LEU A 31 -9.43 -8.87 13.94
N ILE A 32 -8.72 -7.79 14.25
CA ILE A 32 -7.37 -7.85 14.84
C ILE A 32 -7.41 -8.60 16.18
N HIS A 33 -8.39 -8.29 17.04
CA HIS A 33 -8.55 -8.96 18.33
C HIS A 33 -8.87 -10.46 18.17
N GLU A 34 -9.77 -10.80 17.25
CA GLU A 34 -10.10 -12.17 16.90
C GLU A 34 -8.89 -12.97 16.36
N LEU A 35 -8.01 -12.31 15.62
CA LEU A 35 -6.79 -12.90 15.09
C LEU A 35 -5.72 -13.06 16.19
N ARG A 36 -5.64 -12.15 17.17
CA ARG A 36 -4.79 -12.35 18.36
C ARG A 36 -5.15 -13.63 19.09
N ALA A 37 -6.43 -13.86 19.36
CA ALA A 37 -6.89 -15.09 20.01
C ALA A 37 -6.55 -16.36 19.19
N VAL A 38 -6.61 -16.29 17.85
CA VAL A 38 -6.17 -17.41 16.98
C VAL A 38 -4.68 -17.65 17.10
N VAL A 39 -3.87 -16.59 17.04
CA VAL A 39 -2.40 -16.69 17.12
C VAL A 39 -1.95 -17.20 18.50
N GLU A 40 -2.58 -16.74 19.58
CA GLU A 40 -2.30 -17.18 20.95
C GLU A 40 -2.62 -18.67 21.18
N SER A 41 -3.58 -19.23 20.44
CA SER A 41 -3.91 -20.67 20.51
C SER A 41 -2.84 -21.58 19.89
N ILE A 42 -1.90 -21.02 19.13
CA ILE A 42 -0.86 -21.75 18.42
C ILE A 42 0.41 -21.78 19.29
N GLU A 43 0.76 -22.95 19.82
CA GLU A 43 1.86 -23.12 20.78
C GLU A 43 3.19 -22.52 20.31
N ILE A 44 3.57 -22.74 19.04
CA ILE A 44 4.82 -22.21 18.48
C ILE A 44 4.83 -20.69 18.28
N LEU A 45 3.66 -20.05 18.30
CA LEU A 45 3.50 -18.59 18.21
C LEU A 45 3.23 -17.94 19.57
N ARG A 46 3.39 -18.67 20.67
CA ARG A 46 3.19 -18.12 22.01
C ARG A 46 4.12 -16.91 22.24
N GLY A 47 3.51 -15.79 22.62
CA GLY A 47 4.21 -14.51 22.81
C GLY A 47 4.40 -13.69 21.54
N ALA A 48 4.02 -14.20 20.36
CA ALA A 48 3.99 -13.40 19.15
C ALA A 48 2.90 -12.32 19.24
N THR A 49 3.13 -11.17 18.60
CA THR A 49 2.15 -10.08 18.54
C THR A 49 1.48 -10.02 17.16
N VAL A 50 0.28 -9.46 17.11
CA VAL A 50 -0.49 -9.27 15.87
C VAL A 50 -0.59 -7.77 15.62
N GLU A 51 0.24 -7.30 14.69
CA GLU A 51 0.41 -5.89 14.38
C GLU A 51 -0.21 -5.56 13.02
N PRO A 52 -1.18 -4.63 12.95
CA PRO A 52 -1.63 -4.14 11.67
C PRO A 52 -0.53 -3.31 10.99
N PHE A 53 -0.56 -3.25 9.67
CA PHE A 53 0.22 -2.31 8.88
C PHE A 53 -0.57 -1.87 7.64
N GLY A 54 0.13 -1.33 6.65
CA GLY A 54 -0.43 -0.95 5.36
C GLY A 54 -1.33 0.27 5.45
N SER A 55 -2.33 0.27 4.58
CA SER A 55 -3.23 1.43 4.41
C SER A 55 -4.08 1.74 5.64
N PHE A 56 -4.33 0.74 6.49
CA PHE A 56 -5.04 0.94 7.75
C PHE A 56 -4.23 1.80 8.73
N VAL A 57 -2.97 1.44 8.97
CA VAL A 57 -2.07 2.17 9.87
C VAL A 57 -1.67 3.54 9.32
N SER A 58 -1.49 3.67 8.00
CA SER A 58 -1.19 4.97 7.39
C SER A 58 -2.39 5.91 7.27
N ASN A 59 -3.60 5.46 7.65
CA ASN A 59 -4.86 6.17 7.44
C ASN A 59 -5.08 6.54 5.95
N LEU A 60 -4.71 5.63 5.04
CA LEU A 60 -4.86 5.75 3.58
C LEU A 60 -5.75 4.62 3.01
N PHE A 61 -6.61 4.02 3.83
CA PHE A 61 -7.55 2.98 3.40
C PHE A 61 -8.93 3.57 3.09
N THR A 62 -9.63 2.90 2.18
CA THR A 62 -11.05 3.14 1.87
C THR A 62 -11.92 2.15 2.65
N ARG A 63 -13.25 2.32 2.62
CA ARG A 63 -14.21 1.41 3.28
C ARG A 63 -13.95 -0.07 2.96
N TRP A 64 -13.69 -0.36 1.70
CA TRP A 64 -13.39 -1.70 1.17
C TRP A 64 -11.89 -2.04 1.12
N GLY A 65 -11.04 -1.24 1.76
CA GLY A 65 -9.60 -1.50 1.80
C GLY A 65 -9.27 -2.79 2.55
N ASP A 66 -8.22 -3.47 2.11
CA ASP A 66 -7.73 -4.67 2.79
C ASP A 66 -7.17 -4.34 4.18
N LEU A 67 -7.15 -5.34 5.06
CA LEU A 67 -6.48 -5.28 6.36
C LEU A 67 -5.18 -6.08 6.31
N ASP A 68 -4.06 -5.38 6.28
CA ASP A 68 -2.72 -5.98 6.28
C ASP A 68 -2.23 -6.22 7.71
N ILE A 69 -1.82 -7.45 8.01
CA ILE A 69 -1.42 -7.87 9.36
C ILE A 69 -0.07 -8.60 9.30
N SER A 70 0.79 -8.27 10.26
CA SER A 70 2.04 -8.97 10.49
C SER A 70 2.02 -9.63 11.86
N ILE A 71 2.34 -10.92 11.89
CA ILE A 71 2.60 -11.65 13.13
C ILE A 71 4.09 -11.48 13.44
N GLU A 72 4.39 -10.83 14.56
CA GLU A 72 5.75 -10.51 14.99
C GLU A 72 6.22 -11.47 16.07
N LEU A 73 7.31 -12.18 15.80
CA LEU A 73 7.89 -13.15 16.73
C LEU A 73 8.74 -12.43 17.81
N PRO A 74 8.72 -12.90 19.07
CA PRO A 74 9.40 -12.24 20.20
C PRO A 74 10.89 -11.94 20.00
N ASN A 75 11.58 -12.77 19.21
CA ASN A 75 13.05 -12.72 19.05
C ASN A 75 13.49 -12.29 17.63
N GLY A 76 12.66 -11.54 16.90
CA GLY A 76 13.06 -10.69 15.76
C GLY A 76 14.11 -11.23 14.78
N SER A 77 14.12 -12.54 14.48
CA SER A 77 15.25 -13.15 13.77
C SER A 77 15.30 -12.69 12.31
N HIS A 78 16.48 -12.21 11.89
CA HIS A 78 16.80 -11.93 10.50
C HIS A 78 16.71 -13.23 9.69
N ILE A 79 15.92 -13.19 8.62
CA ILE A 79 15.49 -14.41 7.92
C ILE A 79 16.34 -14.63 6.66
N SER A 80 17.28 -15.56 6.79
CA SER A 80 17.98 -16.24 5.69
C SER A 80 17.01 -17.09 4.84
N ALA A 81 17.49 -17.79 3.80
CA ALA A 81 16.66 -18.71 3.01
C ALA A 81 15.94 -19.78 3.88
N ALA A 82 16.55 -20.21 4.99
CA ALA A 82 15.93 -21.09 5.99
C ALA A 82 14.71 -20.44 6.67
N GLY A 83 14.75 -19.12 6.85
CA GLY A 83 13.65 -18.38 7.45
C GLY A 83 12.43 -18.21 6.53
N LYS A 84 12.57 -18.21 5.19
CA LYS A 84 11.39 -18.19 4.30
C LYS A 84 10.56 -19.46 4.48
N LYS A 85 11.21 -20.63 4.51
CA LYS A 85 10.55 -21.92 4.77
C LYS A 85 9.90 -21.95 6.14
N TYR A 86 10.57 -21.40 7.16
CA TYR A 86 10.00 -21.28 8.50
C TYR A 86 8.76 -20.38 8.54
N LYS A 87 8.81 -19.18 7.92
CA LYS A 87 7.63 -18.30 7.78
C LYS A 87 6.45 -19.01 7.09
N LEU A 88 6.74 -19.80 6.05
CA LEU A 88 5.72 -20.60 5.37
C LEU A 88 5.09 -21.66 6.29
N SER A 89 5.90 -22.33 7.12
CA SER A 89 5.39 -23.28 8.10
C SER A 89 4.45 -22.60 9.10
N LEU A 90 4.86 -21.46 9.66
CA LEU A 90 4.06 -20.71 10.61
C LEU A 90 2.74 -20.22 10.00
N LEU A 91 2.77 -19.70 8.77
CA LEU A 91 1.54 -19.35 8.04
C LEU A 91 0.64 -20.57 7.79
N GLY A 92 1.23 -21.75 7.60
CA GLY A 92 0.50 -23.02 7.50
C GLY A 92 -0.21 -23.39 8.81
N ASP A 93 0.41 -23.13 9.96
CA ASP A 93 -0.21 -23.38 11.26
C ASP A 93 -1.31 -22.36 11.57
N VAL A 94 -1.10 -21.09 11.21
CA VAL A 94 -2.15 -20.05 11.25
C VAL A 94 -3.34 -20.43 10.37
N LEU A 95 -3.09 -20.93 9.16
CA LEU A 95 -4.14 -21.43 8.26
C LEU A 95 -4.96 -22.56 8.88
N LYS A 96 -4.31 -23.53 9.55
CA LYS A 96 -5.00 -24.63 10.23
C LYS A 96 -5.88 -24.10 11.38
N ALA A 97 -5.35 -23.20 12.19
CA ALA A 97 -6.08 -22.61 13.31
C ALA A 97 -7.29 -21.79 12.85
N LEU A 98 -7.14 -20.99 11.78
CA LEU A 98 -8.26 -20.26 11.17
C LEU A 98 -9.36 -21.20 10.64
N ARG A 99 -8.97 -22.33 10.02
CA ARG A 99 -9.93 -23.35 9.57
C ARG A 99 -10.65 -24.01 10.73
N ALA A 100 -9.94 -24.33 11.82
CA ALA A 100 -10.52 -24.95 13.00
C ALA A 100 -11.49 -24.02 13.74
N LYS A 101 -11.17 -22.72 13.85
CA LYS A 101 -12.06 -21.71 14.44
C LYS A 101 -13.34 -21.50 13.61
N GLY A 102 -13.25 -21.60 12.28
CA GLY A 102 -14.34 -21.29 11.38
C GLY A 102 -14.58 -19.78 11.22
N GLY A 103 -15.57 -19.39 10.40
CA GLY A 103 -15.92 -17.97 10.17
C GLY A 103 -15.06 -17.23 9.14
N CYS A 104 -14.02 -17.88 8.59
CA CYS A 104 -13.21 -17.33 7.51
C CYS A 104 -13.34 -18.14 6.22
N ARG A 105 -13.31 -17.46 5.09
CA ARG A 105 -13.47 -17.99 3.73
C ARG A 105 -12.39 -17.43 2.81
N LYS A 106 -12.33 -17.94 1.57
CA LYS A 106 -11.34 -17.56 0.55
C LYS A 106 -9.88 -17.63 1.03
N LEU A 107 -9.57 -18.63 1.86
CA LEU A 107 -8.21 -18.82 2.37
C LEU A 107 -7.28 -19.23 1.24
N GLN A 108 -6.38 -18.34 0.85
CA GLN A 108 -5.44 -18.52 -0.24
C GLN A 108 -4.01 -18.30 0.27
N PHE A 109 -3.17 -19.30 0.07
CA PHE A 109 -1.77 -19.22 0.47
C PHE A 109 -0.88 -18.80 -0.71
N ILE A 110 -0.17 -17.67 -0.58
CA ILE A 110 0.72 -17.12 -1.60
C ILE A 110 2.16 -17.30 -1.14
N THR A 111 2.84 -18.30 -1.71
CA THR A 111 4.13 -18.78 -1.22
C THR A 111 5.34 -18.30 -2.04
N ASN A 112 5.13 -18.06 -3.34
CA ASN A 112 6.19 -17.74 -4.29
C ASN A 112 6.58 -16.25 -4.32
N ALA A 113 5.79 -15.39 -3.66
CA ALA A 113 6.11 -13.96 -3.55
C ALA A 113 7.39 -13.71 -2.72
N ARG A 114 7.92 -12.49 -2.80
CA ARG A 114 9.06 -12.04 -1.98
C ARG A 114 8.75 -12.16 -0.49
N VAL A 115 7.56 -11.71 -0.09
CA VAL A 115 7.01 -11.90 1.26
C VAL A 115 5.86 -12.89 1.11
N PRO A 116 5.96 -14.11 1.68
CA PRO A 116 4.83 -15.04 1.71
C PRO A 116 3.68 -14.46 2.51
N ILE A 117 2.46 -14.64 2.01
CA ILE A 117 1.25 -14.12 2.65
C ILE A 117 0.13 -15.15 2.63
N LEU A 118 -0.69 -15.13 3.69
CA LEU A 118 -1.95 -15.84 3.76
C LEU A 118 -3.10 -14.84 3.57
N LYS A 119 -3.83 -14.97 2.47
CA LYS A 119 -5.02 -14.16 2.19
C LYS A 119 -6.28 -14.87 2.66
N PHE A 120 -7.24 -14.13 3.20
CA PHE A 120 -8.53 -14.66 3.59
C PHE A 120 -9.57 -13.54 3.76
N GLN A 121 -10.82 -13.91 3.99
CA GLN A 121 -11.92 -12.99 4.29
C GLN A 121 -12.74 -13.57 5.43
N CYS A 122 -13.00 -12.84 6.52
CA CYS A 122 -13.83 -13.34 7.64
C CYS A 122 -15.22 -12.65 7.69
N ASN A 123 -15.93 -12.80 8.82
CA ASN A 123 -17.35 -12.45 9.01
C ASN A 123 -17.77 -11.04 8.55
N TYR A 124 -16.85 -10.07 8.52
CA TYR A 124 -17.13 -8.67 8.13
C TYR A 124 -16.93 -8.38 6.63
N ASN A 125 -16.74 -9.40 5.80
CA ASN A 125 -16.39 -9.26 4.39
C ASN A 125 -15.08 -8.46 4.13
N ILE A 126 -14.25 -8.25 5.14
CA ILE A 126 -12.96 -7.57 5.02
C ILE A 126 -11.92 -8.58 4.54
N SER A 127 -11.27 -8.27 3.41
CA SER A 127 -10.11 -9.01 2.93
C SER A 127 -8.91 -8.76 3.84
N CYS A 128 -8.20 -9.81 4.20
CA CYS A 128 -7.04 -9.74 5.08
C CYS A 128 -5.85 -10.43 4.46
N ASP A 129 -4.68 -9.82 4.64
CA ASP A 129 -3.38 -10.38 4.27
C ASP A 129 -2.53 -10.55 5.54
N ILE A 130 -2.25 -11.79 5.94
CA ILE A 130 -1.32 -12.09 7.04
C ILE A 130 0.07 -12.42 6.50
N SER A 131 1.08 -11.80 7.10
CA SER A 131 2.50 -12.09 6.90
C SER A 131 3.19 -12.35 8.24
N ILE A 132 4.44 -12.85 8.22
CA ILE A 132 5.26 -13.05 9.42
C ILE A 132 6.45 -12.09 9.37
N ASN A 133 6.73 -11.37 10.45
CA ASN A 133 7.85 -10.44 10.60
C ASN A 133 8.03 -9.50 9.40
N ASN A 134 7.04 -8.65 9.11
CA ASN A 134 7.03 -7.72 7.99
C ASN A 134 7.33 -6.28 8.44
N LEU A 135 8.52 -6.10 9.04
CA LEU A 135 8.99 -4.80 9.51
C LEU A 135 9.04 -3.73 8.40
N SER A 136 9.39 -4.11 7.17
CA SER A 136 9.39 -3.19 6.02
C SER A 136 8.00 -2.61 5.74
N GLY A 137 6.96 -3.46 5.78
CA GLY A 137 5.57 -3.02 5.64
C GLY A 137 5.16 -2.07 6.77
N GLN A 138 5.50 -2.40 8.01
CA GLN A 138 5.22 -1.55 9.16
C GLN A 138 5.90 -0.17 9.05
N MET A 139 7.19 -0.15 8.70
CA MET A 139 7.96 1.10 8.58
C MET A 139 7.38 2.02 7.50
N LYS A 140 7.10 1.47 6.30
CA LYS A 140 6.47 2.21 5.19
C LYS A 140 5.13 2.83 5.61
N SER A 141 4.36 2.11 6.42
CA SER A 141 3.05 2.55 6.88
C SER A 141 3.16 3.72 7.87
N LYS A 142 4.14 3.67 8.79
CA LYS A 142 4.44 4.75 9.73
C LYS A 142 4.93 6.01 9.01
N ILE A 143 5.80 5.85 8.02
CA ILE A 143 6.27 6.98 7.20
C ILE A 143 5.11 7.66 6.47
N LEU A 144 4.26 6.88 5.79
CA LEU A 144 3.08 7.43 5.11
C LEU A 144 2.09 8.05 6.08
N TYR A 145 1.96 7.52 7.30
CA TYR A 145 1.17 8.15 8.36
C TYR A 145 1.72 9.53 8.73
N TRP A 146 3.04 9.66 8.95
CA TRP A 146 3.64 10.96 9.25
C TRP A 146 3.46 11.96 8.11
N ILE A 147 3.64 11.55 6.87
CA ILE A 147 3.39 12.41 5.70
C ILE A 147 1.92 12.86 5.66
N ASN A 148 1.00 11.94 5.92
CA ASN A 148 -0.44 12.24 6.00
C ASN A 148 -0.76 13.28 7.08
N MET A 149 -0.02 13.32 8.19
CA MET A 149 -0.22 14.31 9.25
C MET A 149 0.30 15.71 8.92
N ILE A 150 1.08 15.89 7.84
CA ILE A 150 1.58 17.22 7.44
C ILE A 150 0.48 18.05 6.79
N ASP A 151 -0.29 17.46 5.87
CA ASP A 151 -1.37 18.14 5.16
C ASP A 151 -2.51 17.16 4.79
N GLY A 152 -3.73 17.45 5.26
CA GLY A 152 -4.89 16.57 5.07
C GLY A 152 -5.27 16.31 3.62
N ARG A 153 -4.90 17.20 2.68
CA ARG A 153 -5.15 17.02 1.24
C ARG A 153 -4.39 15.81 0.67
N PHE A 154 -3.29 15.41 1.30
CA PHE A 154 -2.50 14.27 0.86
C PHE A 154 -3.33 12.99 0.87
N ARG A 155 -4.05 12.76 1.97
CA ARG A 155 -4.93 11.60 2.11
C ARG A 155 -6.00 11.57 1.03
N ASP A 156 -6.71 12.68 0.87
CA ASP A 156 -7.81 12.76 -0.09
C ASP A 156 -7.32 12.48 -1.51
N MET A 157 -6.18 13.08 -1.89
CA MET A 157 -5.56 12.82 -3.19
C MET A 157 -5.15 11.35 -3.36
N VAL A 158 -4.54 10.72 -2.34
CA VAL A 158 -4.17 9.29 -2.40
C VAL A 158 -5.41 8.41 -2.58
N LEU A 159 -6.49 8.68 -1.86
CA LEU A 159 -7.71 7.88 -1.98
C LEU A 159 -8.34 8.02 -3.37
N LEU A 160 -8.43 9.25 -3.89
CA LEU A 160 -8.94 9.52 -5.24
C LEU A 160 -8.09 8.83 -6.31
N VAL A 161 -6.76 8.95 -6.25
CA VAL A 161 -5.83 8.30 -7.19
C VAL A 161 -5.94 6.78 -7.12
N LYS A 162 -6.09 6.21 -5.92
CA LYS A 162 -6.26 4.75 -5.74
C LYS A 162 -7.56 4.26 -6.37
N GLU A 163 -8.67 4.97 -6.18
CA GLU A 163 -9.96 4.60 -6.76
C GLU A 163 -9.98 4.80 -8.27
N TRP A 164 -9.40 5.89 -8.77
CA TRP A 164 -9.19 6.09 -10.21
C TRP A 164 -8.37 4.95 -10.82
N ALA A 165 -7.22 4.61 -10.22
CA ALA A 165 -6.36 3.54 -10.69
C ALA A 165 -7.05 2.16 -10.63
N LYS A 166 -7.86 1.92 -9.61
CA LYS A 166 -8.67 0.71 -9.49
C LYS A 166 -9.74 0.62 -10.58
N ALA A 167 -10.45 1.71 -10.85
CA ALA A 167 -11.45 1.77 -11.92
C ALA A 167 -10.85 1.51 -13.32
N HIS A 168 -9.57 1.83 -13.51
CA HIS A 168 -8.82 1.58 -14.74
C HIS A 168 -8.02 0.27 -14.73
N ASN A 169 -8.18 -0.58 -13.70
CA ASN A 169 -7.47 -1.85 -13.54
C ASN A 169 -5.93 -1.75 -13.55
N ILE A 170 -5.38 -0.63 -13.05
CA ILE A 170 -3.93 -0.35 -12.97
C ILE A 170 -3.40 -0.28 -11.53
N ASN A 171 -4.14 -0.86 -10.58
CA ASN A 171 -3.78 -0.97 -9.16
C ASN A 171 -3.72 -2.44 -8.70
N ASP A 172 -3.01 -3.29 -9.45
CA ASP A 172 -2.73 -4.68 -9.09
C ASP A 172 -1.30 -5.11 -9.49
N SER A 173 -0.41 -5.16 -8.50
CA SER A 173 0.96 -5.63 -8.73
C SER A 173 1.08 -7.07 -9.22
N LYS A 174 0.06 -7.92 -9.02
CA LYS A 174 0.09 -9.31 -9.48
C LYS A 174 -0.03 -9.41 -11.00
N THR A 175 -0.71 -8.45 -11.62
CA THR A 175 -0.84 -8.34 -13.08
C THR A 175 0.26 -7.48 -13.70
N GLY A 176 1.24 -7.04 -12.90
CA GLY A 176 2.36 -6.21 -13.33
C GLY A 176 2.07 -4.71 -13.35
N THR A 177 0.94 -4.26 -12.81
CA THR A 177 0.60 -2.83 -12.69
C THR A 177 1.06 -2.25 -11.34
N LEU A 178 0.73 -0.99 -11.06
CA LEU A 178 1.17 -0.32 -9.82
C LEU A 178 0.50 -0.94 -8.59
N ASN A 179 1.17 -0.87 -7.44
CA ASN A 179 0.52 -1.12 -6.15
C ASN A 179 0.14 0.20 -5.47
N SER A 180 -0.72 0.11 -4.45
CA SER A 180 -1.20 1.28 -3.71
C SER A 180 -0.10 2.06 -2.99
N TYR A 181 1.02 1.42 -2.61
CA TYR A 181 2.18 2.11 -2.04
C TYR A 181 2.88 2.99 -3.10
N SER A 182 3.13 2.45 -4.30
CA SER A 182 3.69 3.19 -5.43
C SER A 182 2.79 4.37 -5.83
N LEU A 183 1.46 4.17 -5.87
CA LEU A 183 0.52 5.27 -6.11
C LEU A 183 0.62 6.36 -5.04
N SER A 184 0.77 5.97 -3.76
CA SER A 184 0.95 6.94 -2.67
C SER A 184 2.23 7.75 -2.84
N LEU A 185 3.33 7.12 -3.25
CA LEU A 185 4.60 7.81 -3.51
C LEU A 185 4.51 8.80 -4.69
N LEU A 186 3.74 8.48 -5.74
CA LEU A 186 3.48 9.42 -6.83
C LEU A 186 2.76 10.68 -6.31
N VAL A 187 1.83 10.53 -5.38
CA VAL A 187 1.16 11.68 -4.75
C VAL A 187 2.13 12.47 -3.86
N VAL A 188 3.00 11.80 -3.08
CA VAL A 188 4.06 12.48 -2.30
C VAL A 188 4.92 13.34 -3.22
N PHE A 189 5.40 12.76 -4.32
CA PHE A 189 6.22 13.47 -5.29
C PHE A 189 5.48 14.67 -5.88
N HIS A 190 4.21 14.49 -6.28
CA HIS A 190 3.39 15.59 -6.81
C HIS A 190 3.29 16.74 -5.79
N PHE A 191 3.05 16.42 -4.51
CA PHE A 191 2.93 17.44 -3.47
C PHE A 191 4.26 18.14 -3.15
N GLN A 192 5.40 17.49 -3.39
CA GLN A 192 6.73 18.10 -3.25
C GLN A 192 7.13 19.00 -4.42
N THR A 193 6.57 18.76 -5.61
CA THR A 193 6.98 19.43 -6.86
C THR A 193 5.94 20.38 -7.43
N CYS A 194 4.71 20.34 -6.93
CA CYS A 194 3.70 21.34 -7.25
C CYS A 194 4.14 22.74 -6.81
N VAL A 195 3.55 23.78 -7.41
CA VAL A 195 3.89 25.18 -7.13
C VAL A 195 2.64 25.91 -6.64
N PRO A 196 2.61 26.37 -5.38
CA PRO A 196 3.63 26.18 -4.33
C PRO A 196 3.69 24.73 -3.83
N ALA A 197 4.86 24.29 -3.36
CA ALA A 197 5.02 22.95 -2.80
C ALA A 197 4.17 22.80 -1.52
N ILE A 198 3.48 21.68 -1.41
CA ILE A 198 2.61 21.35 -0.27
C ILE A 198 3.38 20.57 0.78
N LEU A 199 4.21 19.61 0.35
CA LEU A 199 5.04 18.81 1.25
C LEU A 199 6.51 19.25 1.18
N PRO A 200 7.24 19.23 2.30
CA PRO A 200 8.67 19.45 2.30
C PRO A 200 9.42 18.24 1.69
N PRO A 201 10.71 18.40 1.35
CA PRO A 201 11.58 17.28 0.95
C PRO A 201 11.57 16.15 1.99
N LEU A 202 11.61 14.88 1.55
CA LEU A 202 11.50 13.73 2.47
C LEU A 202 12.60 13.68 3.53
N LYS A 203 13.81 14.17 3.21
CA LYS A 203 14.94 14.27 4.15
C LYS A 203 14.64 15.14 5.39
N GLU A 204 13.68 16.06 5.27
CA GLU A 204 13.24 16.93 6.36
C GLU A 204 12.10 16.28 7.17
N ILE A 205 11.34 15.40 6.54
CA ILE A 205 10.26 14.62 7.19
C ILE A 205 10.84 13.45 7.99
N TYR A 206 11.91 12.83 7.48
CA TYR A 206 12.62 11.76 8.16
C TYR A 206 14.13 12.06 8.21
N PRO A 207 14.64 12.60 9.33
CA PRO A 207 16.05 12.94 9.48
C PRO A 207 16.96 11.72 9.68
N GLY A 208 16.39 10.53 9.88
CA GLY A 208 17.13 9.26 9.95
C GLY A 208 17.50 8.72 8.56
N SER A 209 18.44 7.78 8.51
CA SER A 209 18.75 7.04 7.29
C SER A 209 17.75 5.89 7.14
N MET A 210 16.76 6.05 6.25
CA MET A 210 15.85 4.93 5.91
C MET A 210 16.63 3.70 5.39
N VAL A 211 17.83 3.89 4.87
CA VAL A 211 18.72 2.83 4.38
C VAL A 211 19.25 1.98 5.54
N ASP A 212 19.57 2.60 6.67
CA ASP A 212 20.08 1.91 7.86
C ASP A 212 18.95 1.22 8.65
N ASP A 213 17.76 1.82 8.66
CA ASP A 213 16.57 1.25 9.32
C ASP A 213 15.88 0.15 8.49
N LEU A 214 16.17 0.04 7.19
CA LEU A 214 15.60 -0.94 6.25
C LEU A 214 16.64 -1.96 5.75
N THR A 215 17.65 -2.31 6.56
CA THR A 215 18.80 -3.21 6.27
C THR A 215 18.46 -4.66 5.83
N GLY A 216 17.26 -4.93 5.32
CA GLY A 216 16.89 -6.11 4.55
C GLY A 216 16.37 -5.84 3.12
N THR A 217 16.22 -4.58 2.70
CA THR A 217 15.66 -4.22 1.38
C THR A 217 16.36 -3.01 0.75
N TYR A 218 17.70 -3.09 0.65
CA TYR A 218 18.58 -2.05 0.08
C TYR A 218 18.17 -1.55 -1.33
N ASN A 219 17.44 -2.36 -2.11
CA ASN A 219 17.18 -2.06 -3.53
C ASN A 219 15.89 -1.29 -3.85
N ASP A 220 14.91 -1.15 -2.93
CA ASP A 220 13.61 -0.58 -3.31
C ASP A 220 13.51 0.94 -3.09
N CYS A 221 14.35 1.52 -2.22
CA CYS A 221 14.26 2.94 -1.87
C CYS A 221 15.18 3.83 -2.71
N LEU A 222 16.42 3.41 -3.00
CA LEU A 222 17.37 4.22 -3.78
C LEU A 222 16.94 4.40 -5.24
N LEU A 223 16.27 3.41 -5.84
CA LEU A 223 15.87 3.47 -7.27
C LEU A 223 14.76 4.49 -7.57
N LEU A 224 13.99 4.93 -6.57
CA LEU A 224 12.98 5.99 -6.75
C LEU A 224 13.55 7.39 -6.53
N PHE A 225 14.63 7.54 -5.77
CA PHE A 225 15.23 8.84 -5.46
C PHE A 225 16.37 9.25 -6.40
N GLU A 226 17.12 8.30 -6.96
CA GLU A 226 18.20 8.62 -7.92
C GLU A 226 17.71 8.83 -9.37
N TYR A 227 16.52 8.36 -9.73
CA TYR A 227 15.97 8.43 -11.10
C TYR A 227 14.74 9.34 -11.25
N ALA A 228 14.43 10.16 -10.24
CA ALA A 228 13.44 11.22 -10.39
C ALA A 228 14.01 12.36 -11.27
N ASP A 229 14.14 12.09 -12.57
CA ASP A 229 14.32 13.11 -13.58
C ASP A 229 13.15 14.11 -13.45
N PRO A 230 13.38 15.43 -13.28
CA PRO A 230 12.33 16.44 -13.22
C PRO A 230 11.33 16.37 -14.40
N SER A 231 11.75 15.80 -15.53
CA SER A 231 10.93 15.55 -16.73
C SER A 231 9.88 14.44 -16.53
N PHE A 232 10.08 13.56 -15.54
CA PHE A 232 9.36 12.30 -15.36
C PHE A 232 7.93 12.46 -14.83
N CYS A 233 7.69 13.50 -14.03
CA CYS A 233 6.44 13.64 -13.27
C CYS A 233 5.53 14.80 -13.71
N VAL A 234 5.99 15.62 -14.66
CA VAL A 234 5.19 16.71 -15.25
C VAL A 234 3.95 16.14 -15.96
N LYS A 235 4.05 14.95 -16.58
CA LYS A 235 2.92 14.32 -17.31
C LYS A 235 1.85 13.69 -16.39
N PHE A 236 2.19 13.20 -15.21
CA PHE A 236 1.21 12.56 -14.29
C PHE A 236 0.32 13.60 -13.59
N THR A 237 0.88 14.77 -13.28
CA THR A 237 0.16 15.92 -12.72
C THR A 237 -0.87 16.50 -13.69
N VAL A 238 -0.55 16.52 -14.98
CA VAL A 238 -1.42 17.03 -16.05
C VAL A 238 -2.66 16.15 -16.26
N LEU A 239 -2.53 14.83 -16.07
CA LEU A 239 -3.65 13.87 -16.15
C LEU A 239 -4.65 14.01 -14.99
N LEU A 240 -4.20 14.43 -13.80
CA LEU A 240 -5.07 14.63 -12.63
C LEU A 240 -5.77 16.00 -12.62
N LEU A 241 -5.21 17.03 -13.27
CA LEU A 241 -5.71 18.41 -13.19
C LEU A 241 -6.41 18.94 -14.45
N GLY A 242 -6.59 18.11 -15.49
CA GLY A 242 -7.43 18.45 -16.65
C GLY A 242 -7.04 19.74 -17.37
N ARG A 243 -5.78 20.20 -17.26
CA ARG A 243 -5.27 21.30 -18.08
C ARG A 243 -4.65 20.75 -19.35
N GLU A 244 -5.15 21.26 -20.47
CA GLU A 244 -4.79 20.90 -21.84
C GLU A 244 -3.29 20.69 -22.04
N LEU A 245 -2.91 19.46 -22.42
CA LEU A 245 -1.74 19.19 -23.24
C LEU A 245 -2.16 18.21 -24.33
N PHE A 246 -2.88 18.73 -25.32
CA PHE A 246 -2.81 18.17 -26.66
C PHE A 246 -1.46 18.58 -27.26
N THR A 247 -0.43 17.76 -27.07
CA THR A 247 0.73 17.77 -27.98
C THR A 247 1.26 16.36 -28.13
N SER A 248 1.01 15.81 -29.32
CA SER A 248 1.64 14.65 -29.96
C SER A 248 2.43 13.71 -29.04
N ASP A 249 1.75 12.66 -28.58
CA ASP A 249 2.25 11.30 -28.34
C ASP A 249 1.54 10.71 -27.11
N ASN A 250 0.53 9.88 -27.39
CA ASN A 250 -0.45 9.29 -26.47
C ASN A 250 0.16 8.25 -25.50
N TYR A 251 1.10 8.64 -24.62
CA TYR A 251 1.77 7.69 -23.72
C TYR A 251 1.90 8.21 -22.28
N ILE A 252 1.57 7.33 -21.32
CA ILE A 252 1.97 7.45 -19.91
C ILE A 252 3.27 6.67 -19.74
N VAL A 253 4.40 7.33 -19.46
CA VAL A 253 5.66 6.63 -19.18
C VAL A 253 5.80 6.47 -17.66
N VAL A 254 5.65 5.25 -17.17
CA VAL A 254 6.00 4.87 -15.79
C VAL A 254 7.20 3.94 -15.85
N LEU A 255 8.33 4.33 -15.25
CA LEU A 255 9.55 3.53 -15.25
C LEU A 255 9.51 2.65 -14.00
N CYS A 256 9.33 1.35 -14.23
CA CYS A 256 9.37 0.34 -13.19
C CYS A 256 10.74 -0.35 -13.23
N PRO A 257 11.59 -0.22 -12.20
CA PRO A 257 12.82 -1.01 -12.15
C PRO A 257 12.48 -2.48 -11.84
N ARG A 258 12.78 -3.39 -12.77
CA ARG A 258 12.88 -4.83 -12.46
C ARG A 258 14.29 -5.17 -12.02
N LYS A 259 14.40 -6.22 -11.19
CA LYS A 259 15.62 -6.84 -10.64
C LYS A 259 16.69 -7.28 -11.66
N SER A 260 16.49 -7.07 -12.96
CA SER A 260 17.38 -7.57 -14.03
C SER A 260 17.97 -6.47 -14.92
N GLY A 261 18.04 -5.22 -14.43
CA GLY A 261 18.70 -4.12 -15.17
C GLY A 261 17.98 -3.69 -16.46
N GLY A 262 16.73 -4.12 -16.66
CA GLY A 262 15.90 -3.71 -17.79
C GLY A 262 14.93 -2.60 -17.39
N ILE A 263 14.97 -1.51 -18.15
CA ILE A 263 13.96 -0.44 -18.15
C ILE A 263 12.70 -1.02 -18.81
N CYS A 264 11.60 -1.19 -18.07
CA CYS A 264 10.30 -1.45 -18.68
C CYS A 264 9.61 -0.12 -18.98
N LEU A 265 9.56 0.25 -20.27
CA LEU A 265 8.65 1.27 -20.77
C LEU A 265 7.25 0.67 -20.83
N TRP A 266 6.34 1.15 -19.98
CA TRP A 266 4.93 0.82 -20.12
C TRP A 266 4.31 1.76 -21.15
N ASN A 267 4.04 1.25 -22.35
CA ASN A 267 3.29 1.97 -23.37
C ASN A 267 1.80 1.65 -23.17
N PHE A 268 1.02 2.61 -22.66
CA PHE A 268 -0.43 2.49 -22.61
C PHE A 268 -1.05 3.20 -23.82
N PRO A 269 -1.57 2.48 -24.84
CA PRO A 269 -2.38 3.09 -25.87
C PRO A 269 -3.75 3.43 -25.27
N PHE A 270 -4.14 4.70 -25.33
CA PHE A 270 -5.54 5.08 -25.09
C PHE A 270 -6.39 4.55 -26.26
N SER A 271 -7.19 3.52 -26.04
CA SER A 271 -8.29 3.20 -26.96
C SER A 271 -9.40 4.22 -26.73
N LYS A 272 -9.68 5.05 -27.75
CA LYS A 272 -10.85 5.92 -27.76
C LYS A 272 -12.10 5.04 -27.65
N GLY A 273 -12.83 5.17 -26.55
CA GLY A 273 -14.19 4.67 -26.35
C GLY A 273 -15.05 5.82 -25.88
#